data_AF-A0A0S7ELJ2-F1
#
_entry.id   AF-A0A0S7ELJ2-F1
#
_cell.length_a   1.000
_cell.length_b   1.000
_cell.length_c   1.000
_cell.angle_alpha   90.00
_cell.angle_beta   90.00
_cell.angle_gamma   90.00
#
_symmetry.space_group_name_H-M   'P 1'
#
loop_
_entity.id
_entity.type
_entity.pdbx_description
1 polymer ?
#
loop_
_entity_poly.entity_id
_entity_poly.type
_entity_poly.pdbx_seq_one_letter_code
_entity_poly.pdbx_strand_id
1 'polypeptide(L)'
;IVPSVFYFRDNSSVDTQTLNLKIPDKLERWEANQPLGRLAGVNSFGFGGTNAHVILREHIRQVFPTKAWQKLFVLSAASEKSLIMTIADTHQRLCSSDTLDFQTLSYTSACGRSHFKHKYRKAFLTSSLSDLQQQLKSAQKTEFQSVQ
;
A
#
# COMPACT_ATOMS: atom_id res chain seq x y z
N ILE A 1 4.46 8.33 -14.60
CA ILE A 1 4.51 9.74 -14.17
C ILE A 1 3.10 10.29 -14.31
N VAL A 2 2.53 10.77 -13.21
CA VAL A 2 1.18 11.35 -13.20
C VAL A 2 1.23 12.80 -13.72
N PRO A 3 0.15 13.31 -14.31
CA PRO A 3 0.09 14.70 -14.76
C PRO A 3 0.20 15.70 -13.60
N SER A 4 0.91 16.80 -13.83
CA SER A 4 0.83 18.02 -13.03
C SER A 4 -0.41 18.80 -13.43
N VAL A 5 -1.22 19.18 -12.44
CA VAL A 5 -2.42 20.02 -12.66
C VAL A 5 -2.02 21.49 -12.84
N PHE A 6 -2.87 22.26 -13.53
CA PHE A 6 -2.74 23.71 -13.73
C PHE A 6 -1.45 24.20 -14.43
N TYR A 7 -0.73 23.31 -15.11
CA TYR A 7 0.42 23.70 -15.92
C TYR A 7 0.02 23.91 -17.38
N PHE A 8 0.39 25.06 -17.94
CA PHE A 8 0.29 25.36 -19.36
C PHE A 8 1.59 26.01 -19.82
N ARG A 9 2.19 25.50 -20.90
CA ARG A 9 3.49 25.99 -21.39
C ARG A 9 3.45 27.49 -21.69
N ASP A 10 2.36 27.97 -22.29
CA ASP A 10 2.23 29.37 -22.73
C ASP A 10 2.12 30.37 -21.57
N ASN A 11 1.80 29.91 -20.35
CA ASN A 11 1.66 30.74 -19.16
C ASN A 11 2.80 30.52 -18.15
N SER A 12 3.88 29.85 -18.57
CA SER A 12 5.03 29.59 -17.70
C SER A 12 6.12 30.64 -17.89
N SER A 13 6.57 31.25 -16.81
CA SER A 13 7.77 32.08 -16.80
C SER A 13 9.07 31.27 -16.84
N VAL A 14 8.99 29.94 -16.78
CA VAL A 14 10.13 29.03 -16.77
C VAL A 14 10.32 28.45 -18.17
N ASP A 15 11.46 28.75 -18.77
CA ASP A 15 11.86 28.12 -20.04
C ASP A 15 12.37 26.70 -19.80
N THR A 16 11.44 25.76 -19.90
CA THR A 16 11.73 24.32 -19.73
C THR A 16 12.62 23.75 -20.85
N GLN A 17 12.63 24.35 -22.04
CA GLN A 17 13.42 23.85 -23.17
C GLN A 17 14.91 24.10 -22.95
N THR A 18 15.28 25.31 -22.54
CA THR A 18 16.67 25.64 -22.23
C THR A 18 17.20 24.90 -21.01
N LEU A 19 16.33 24.58 -20.04
CA LEU A 19 16.68 23.80 -18.86
C LEU A 19 16.72 22.28 -19.12
N ASN A 20 16.38 21.82 -20.32
CA ASN A 20 16.21 20.40 -20.65
C ASN A 20 15.29 19.68 -19.65
N LEU A 21 14.21 20.36 -19.25
CA LEU A 21 13.20 19.86 -18.33
C LEU A 21 11.90 19.59 -19.09
N LYS A 22 11.15 18.59 -18.63
CA LYS A 22 9.81 18.29 -19.10
C LYS A 22 8.86 18.24 -17.93
N ILE A 23 7.85 19.11 -17.95
CA ILE A 23 6.75 19.06 -16.97
C ILE A 23 5.68 18.11 -17.54
N PRO A 24 5.34 17.02 -16.83
CA PRO A 24 4.34 16.06 -17.29
C PRO A 24 2.94 16.68 -17.21
N ASP A 25 2.30 16.89 -18.35
CA ASP A 25 0.91 17.39 -18.47
C ASP A 25 -0.09 16.28 -18.81
N LYS A 26 0.41 15.08 -19.13
CA LYS A 26 -0.35 13.87 -19.43
C LYS A 26 0.22 12.67 -18.70
N LEU A 27 -0.56 11.59 -18.65
CA LEU A 27 -0.10 10.34 -18.06
C LEU A 27 0.99 9.75 -18.94
N GLU A 28 2.16 9.52 -18.36
CA GLU A 28 3.31 8.96 -19.07
C GLU A 28 3.86 7.74 -18.33
N ARG A 29 4.41 6.79 -19.07
CA ARG A 29 5.09 5.64 -18.47
C ARG A 29 6.42 6.11 -17.85
N TRP A 30 6.69 5.70 -16.61
CA TRP A 30 7.98 5.97 -15.96
C TRP A 30 8.94 4.84 -16.28
N GLU A 31 9.76 5.02 -17.31
CA GLU A 31 10.76 4.02 -17.69
C GLU A 31 11.88 3.92 -16.65
N ALA A 32 12.39 2.71 -16.45
CA ALA A 32 13.47 2.43 -15.52
C ALA A 32 14.82 2.44 -16.25
N ASN A 33 15.80 3.16 -15.71
CA ASN A 33 17.16 3.18 -16.26
C ASN A 33 17.97 2.07 -15.61
N GLN A 34 18.19 0.97 -16.33
CA GLN A 34 19.01 -0.14 -15.82
C GLN A 34 20.50 0.27 -15.78
N PRO A 35 21.27 -0.14 -14.74
CA PRO A 35 20.89 -0.99 -13.62
C PRO A 35 20.34 -0.22 -12.39
N LEU A 36 20.30 1.11 -12.44
CA LEU A 36 20.01 1.97 -11.28
C LEU A 36 18.52 2.04 -10.90
N GLY A 37 17.62 1.63 -11.79
CA GLY A 37 16.17 1.77 -11.62
C GLY A 37 15.71 3.21 -11.82
N ARG A 38 14.55 3.55 -11.28
CA ARG A 38 14.00 4.91 -11.31
C ARG A 38 14.62 5.78 -10.21
N LEU A 39 14.87 7.05 -10.53
CA LEU A 39 15.37 8.08 -9.61
C LEU A 39 14.44 9.29 -9.60
N ALA A 40 14.25 9.89 -8.43
CA ALA A 40 13.48 11.13 -8.28
C ALA A 40 14.12 12.05 -7.24
N GLY A 41 14.18 13.35 -7.56
CA GLY A 41 14.52 14.40 -6.59
C GLY A 41 13.25 14.98 -5.99
N VAL A 42 13.24 15.21 -4.67
CA VAL A 42 12.17 15.90 -3.95
C VAL A 42 12.75 17.14 -3.29
N ASN A 43 12.16 18.29 -3.60
CA ASN A 43 12.55 19.59 -3.07
C ASN A 43 11.46 20.15 -2.15
N SER A 44 11.84 20.80 -1.06
CA SER A 44 10.94 21.57 -0.20
C SER A 44 11.63 22.86 0.26
N PHE A 45 10.99 24.00 0.02
CA PHE A 45 11.50 25.33 0.36
C PHE A 45 10.53 26.02 1.33
N GLY A 46 10.98 26.31 2.55
CA GLY A 46 10.19 26.99 3.57
C GLY A 46 10.36 28.50 3.50
N PHE A 47 9.28 29.25 3.79
CA PHE A 47 9.29 30.71 3.77
C PHE A 47 10.38 31.34 4.68
N GLY A 48 10.70 30.70 5.81
CA GLY A 48 11.78 31.13 6.70
C GLY A 48 13.20 30.84 6.19
N GLY A 49 13.37 30.42 4.95
CA GLY A 49 14.66 30.13 4.32
C GLY A 49 15.22 28.73 4.61
N THR A 50 14.48 27.87 5.31
CA THR A 50 14.87 26.47 5.52
C THR A 50 14.54 25.65 4.28
N ASN A 51 15.54 24.97 3.73
CA ASN A 51 15.43 24.19 2.50
C ASN A 51 15.82 22.74 2.75
N ALA A 52 15.16 21.81 2.06
CA ALA A 52 15.49 20.39 2.10
C ALA A 52 15.44 19.79 0.68
N HIS A 53 16.39 18.89 0.42
CA HIS A 53 16.47 18.13 -0.83
C HIS A 53 16.75 16.65 -0.53
N VAL A 54 16.02 15.76 -1.18
CA VAL A 54 16.22 14.31 -1.07
C VAL A 54 16.23 13.68 -2.46
N ILE A 55 17.14 12.73 -2.67
CA ILE A 55 17.16 11.87 -3.86
C ILE A 55 16.63 10.49 -3.45
N LEU A 56 15.58 10.04 -4.13
CA LEU A 56 14.94 8.75 -3.95
C LEU A 56 15.31 7.83 -5.11
N ARG A 57 15.67 6.58 -4.80
CA ARG A 57 15.89 5.52 -5.79
C ARG A 57 14.89 4.40 -5.59
N GLU A 58 14.41 3.85 -6.70
CA GLU A 58 13.63 2.63 -6.71
C GLU A 58 14.36 1.48 -5.99
N HIS A 59 13.62 0.77 -5.12
CA HIS A 59 14.11 -0.44 -4.51
C HIS A 59 13.79 -1.64 -5.42
N ILE A 60 14.83 -2.26 -5.97
CA ILE A 60 14.70 -3.49 -6.76
C ILE A 60 14.71 -4.67 -5.79
N ARG A 61 13.50 -5.19 -5.50
CA ARG A 61 13.32 -6.30 -4.56
C ARG A 61 13.83 -7.61 -5.17
N GLN A 62 14.72 -8.28 -4.45
CA GLN A 62 15.03 -9.68 -4.71
C GLN A 62 13.92 -10.56 -4.11
N VAL A 63 13.36 -11.47 -4.91
CA VAL A 63 12.36 -12.42 -4.45
C VAL A 63 13.09 -13.58 -3.79
N PHE A 64 12.85 -13.78 -2.50
CA PHE A 64 13.32 -14.95 -1.78
C PHE A 64 12.18 -15.96 -1.64
N PRO A 65 12.45 -17.27 -1.77
CA PRO A 65 11.45 -18.30 -1.54
C PRO A 65 11.02 -18.25 -0.07
N THR A 66 9.72 -18.04 0.16
CA THR A 66 9.11 -18.11 1.49
C THR A 66 8.75 -19.56 1.79
N LYS A 67 9.12 -20.05 2.98
CA LYS A 67 8.58 -21.33 3.49
C LYS A 67 7.07 -21.18 3.64
N ALA A 68 6.31 -22.25 3.40
CA ALA A 68 4.87 -22.24 3.67
C ALA A 68 4.64 -22.18 5.19
N TRP A 69 4.06 -21.07 5.66
CA TRP A 69 3.62 -20.94 7.04
C TRP A 69 2.10 -21.02 7.11
N GLN A 70 1.61 -21.11 8.34
CA GLN A 70 0.28 -21.62 8.71
C GLN A 70 -0.88 -20.96 7.93
N LYS A 71 -1.94 -21.76 7.77
CA LYS A 71 -3.24 -21.42 7.16
C LYS A 71 -4.05 -20.41 7.99
N LEU A 72 -3.42 -19.40 8.59
CA LEU A 72 -4.05 -18.51 9.59
C LEU A 72 -3.96 -17.04 9.15
N PHE A 73 -5.11 -16.39 9.06
CA PHE A 73 -5.22 -14.95 8.86
C PHE A 73 -5.90 -14.31 10.08
N VAL A 74 -5.30 -13.29 10.67
CA VAL A 74 -5.72 -12.68 11.94
C VAL A 74 -6.01 -11.20 11.77
N LEU A 75 -7.17 -10.77 12.22
CA LEU A 75 -7.55 -9.36 12.33
C LEU A 75 -7.81 -9.01 13.79
N SER A 76 -7.46 -7.79 14.16
CA SER A 76 -7.75 -7.23 15.47
C SER A 76 -8.08 -5.75 15.36
N ALA A 77 -8.91 -5.25 16.26
CA ALA A 77 -9.26 -3.84 16.29
C ALA A 77 -9.63 -3.35 17.70
N ALA A 78 -9.66 -2.03 17.90
CA ALA A 78 -9.92 -1.41 19.20
C ALA A 78 -11.39 -1.53 19.64
N SER A 79 -12.32 -1.67 18.70
CA SER A 79 -13.76 -1.84 18.92
C SER A 79 -14.37 -2.83 17.93
N GLU A 80 -15.53 -3.38 18.26
CA GLU A 80 -16.32 -4.23 17.35
C GLU A 80 -16.59 -3.55 16.00
N LYS A 81 -17.04 -2.29 16.02
CA LYS A 81 -17.27 -1.50 14.81
C LYS A 81 -16.01 -1.40 13.95
N SER A 82 -14.85 -1.15 14.56
CA SER A 82 -13.58 -1.09 13.82
C SER A 82 -13.15 -2.45 13.29
N LEU A 83 -13.49 -3.56 13.95
CA LEU A 83 -13.22 -4.91 13.46
C LEU A 83 -14.06 -5.21 12.21
N ILE A 84 -15.35 -4.86 12.23
CA ILE A 84 -16.26 -4.99 11.08
C ILE A 84 -15.72 -4.18 9.88
N MET A 85 -15.35 -2.91 10.11
CA MET A 85 -14.78 -2.06 9.07
C MET A 85 -13.47 -2.62 8.52
N THR A 86 -12.60 -3.15 9.38
CA THR A 86 -11.33 -3.76 8.97
C THR A 86 -11.57 -5.01 8.11
N ILE A 87 -12.55 -5.84 8.45
CA ILE A 87 -12.94 -7.02 7.67
C ILE A 87 -13.47 -6.60 6.29
N ALA A 88 -14.32 -5.58 6.24
CA ALA A 88 -14.87 -5.06 4.99
C ALA A 88 -13.78 -4.47 4.07
N ASP A 89 -12.92 -3.61 4.61
CA ASP A 89 -11.80 -3.01 3.86
C ASP A 89 -10.82 -4.07 3.36
N THR A 90 -10.49 -5.05 4.23
CA THR A 90 -9.63 -6.17 3.84
C THR A 90 -10.25 -6.97 2.69
N HIS A 91 -11.53 -7.34 2.78
CA HIS A 91 -12.22 -8.04 1.70
C HIS A 91 -12.18 -7.25 0.38
N GLN A 92 -12.51 -5.96 0.42
CA GLN A 92 -12.48 -5.09 -0.76
C GLN A 92 -11.06 -5.05 -1.37
N ARG A 93 -10.03 -4.88 -0.53
CA ARG A 93 -8.64 -4.81 -0.99
C ARG A 93 -8.16 -6.12 -1.62
N LEU A 94 -8.58 -7.26 -1.06
CA LEU A 94 -8.26 -8.58 -1.63
C LEU A 94 -9.00 -8.84 -2.95
N CYS A 95 -10.19 -8.28 -3.15
CA CYS A 95 -10.92 -8.41 -4.41
C CYS A 95 -10.38 -7.51 -5.53
N SER A 96 -9.72 -6.39 -5.19
CA SER A 96 -9.15 -5.45 -6.17
C SER A 96 -7.69 -5.75 -6.56
N SER A 97 -7.04 -6.77 -5.97
CA SER A 97 -5.61 -7.03 -6.14
C SER A 97 -5.36 -8.40 -6.76
N ASP A 98 -4.86 -8.45 -8.00
CA ASP A 98 -4.62 -9.70 -8.72
C ASP A 98 -3.28 -10.39 -8.35
N THR A 99 -2.37 -9.67 -7.69
CA THR A 99 -0.98 -10.13 -7.44
C THR A 99 -0.61 -10.14 -5.97
N LEU A 100 -1.35 -10.89 -5.15
CA LEU A 100 -1.04 -11.05 -3.72
C LEU A 100 -0.51 -12.45 -3.42
N ASP A 101 0.68 -12.51 -2.82
CA ASP A 101 1.15 -13.73 -2.18
C ASP A 101 0.42 -13.94 -0.86
N PHE A 102 -0.41 -14.99 -0.83
CA PHE A 102 -1.19 -15.39 0.33
C PHE A 102 -0.32 -15.68 1.56
N GLN A 103 0.89 -16.23 1.37
CA GLN A 103 1.78 -16.54 2.50
C GLN A 103 2.30 -15.25 3.16
N THR A 104 2.79 -14.30 2.35
CA THR A 104 3.18 -12.98 2.84
C THR A 104 2.02 -12.26 3.52
N LEU A 105 0.80 -12.37 2.97
CA LEU A 105 -0.40 -11.77 3.54
C LEU A 105 -0.71 -12.34 4.93
N SER A 106 -0.79 -13.66 5.07
CA SER A 106 -1.05 -14.36 6.33
C SER A 106 0.02 -14.06 7.38
N TYR A 107 1.30 -14.07 6.99
CA TYR A 107 2.41 -13.71 7.88
C TYR A 107 2.33 -12.25 8.35
N THR A 108 2.11 -11.31 7.42
CA THR A 108 2.00 -9.88 7.75
C THR A 108 0.82 -9.61 8.68
N SER A 109 -0.29 -10.30 8.44
CA SER A 109 -1.47 -10.25 9.27
C SER A 109 -1.16 -10.78 10.67
N ALA A 110 -0.62 -11.99 10.82
CA ALA A 110 -0.39 -12.62 12.13
C ALA A 110 0.76 -11.98 12.94
N CYS A 111 1.89 -11.67 12.31
CA CYS A 111 3.12 -11.24 12.98
C CYS A 111 3.41 -9.74 12.85
N GLY A 112 2.83 -9.06 11.86
CA GLY A 112 3.08 -7.63 11.58
C GLY A 112 2.15 -6.68 12.32
N ARG A 113 1.38 -7.14 13.31
CA ARG A 113 0.37 -6.36 14.04
C ARG A 113 0.41 -6.66 15.53
N SER A 114 0.05 -5.67 16.35
CA SER A 114 0.01 -5.80 17.82
C SER A 114 -1.33 -6.38 18.31
N HIS A 115 -1.71 -7.58 17.86
CA HIS A 115 -3.03 -8.18 18.16
C HIS A 115 -3.36 -8.25 19.65
N PHE A 116 -2.36 -8.54 20.49
CA PHE A 116 -2.54 -8.69 21.94
C PHE A 116 -3.02 -7.41 22.64
N LYS A 117 -2.85 -6.23 22.03
CA LYS A 117 -3.32 -4.94 22.58
C LYS A 117 -4.82 -4.72 22.36
N HIS A 118 -5.47 -5.57 21.58
CA HIS A 118 -6.84 -5.38 21.15
C HIS A 118 -7.75 -6.47 21.69
N LYS A 119 -8.88 -6.05 22.28
CA LYS A 119 -9.91 -6.97 22.82
C LYS A 119 -10.64 -7.72 21.70
N TYR A 120 -10.93 -7.03 20.59
CA TYR A 120 -11.68 -7.59 19.47
C TYR A 120 -10.71 -8.20 18.46
N ARG A 121 -10.79 -9.51 18.29
CA ARG A 121 -9.90 -10.31 17.45
C ARG A 121 -10.71 -11.36 16.71
N LYS A 122 -10.37 -11.61 15.44
CA LYS A 122 -10.90 -12.71 14.66
C LYS A 122 -9.78 -13.37 13.87
N ALA A 123 -9.72 -14.69 13.98
CA ALA A 123 -8.83 -15.50 13.18
C ALA A 123 -9.65 -16.30 12.16
N PHE A 124 -9.08 -16.47 10.98
CA PHE A 124 -9.64 -17.21 9.87
C PHE A 124 -8.66 -18.32 9.52
N LEU A 125 -9.13 -19.57 9.58
CA LEU A 125 -8.37 -20.71 9.10
C LEU A 125 -8.66 -20.84 7.61
N THR A 126 -7.67 -20.54 6.78
CA THR A 126 -7.85 -20.43 5.33
C THR A 126 -6.70 -21.09 4.57
N SER A 127 -7.05 -21.84 3.53
CA SER A 127 -6.11 -22.60 2.71
C SER A 127 -5.74 -21.91 1.40
N SER A 128 -6.47 -20.87 1.01
CA SER A 128 -6.27 -20.13 -0.24
C SER A 128 -6.81 -18.71 -0.16
N LEU A 129 -6.38 -17.84 -1.07
CA LEU A 129 -6.88 -16.46 -1.14
C LEU A 129 -8.41 -16.40 -1.37
N SER A 130 -8.94 -17.29 -2.22
CA SER A 130 -10.38 -17.33 -2.51
C SER A 130 -11.21 -17.76 -1.29
N ASP A 131 -10.74 -18.76 -0.55
CA ASP A 131 -11.34 -19.20 0.70
C ASP A 131 -11.37 -18.06 1.73
N LEU A 132 -10.26 -17.32 1.89
CA LEU A 132 -10.21 -16.14 2.75
C LEU A 132 -11.23 -15.07 2.32
N GLN A 133 -11.34 -14.77 1.03
CA GLN A 133 -12.32 -13.81 0.53
C GLN A 133 -13.76 -14.20 0.90
N GLN A 134 -14.13 -15.48 0.73
CA GLN A 134 -15.47 -15.95 1.11
C GLN A 134 -15.70 -15.85 2.62
N GLN A 135 -14.72 -16.22 3.43
CA GLN A 135 -14.82 -16.13 4.89
C GLN A 135 -14.91 -14.68 5.39
N LEU A 136 -14.19 -13.74 4.77
CA LEU A 136 -14.30 -12.31 5.09
C LEU A 136 -15.67 -11.75 4.69
N LYS A 137 -16.19 -12.16 3.54
CA LYS A 137 -17.53 -11.76 3.07
C LYS A 137 -18.64 -12.25 4.01
N SER A 138 -18.57 -13.49 4.46
CA SER A 138 -19.54 -14.03 5.43
C SER A 138 -19.43 -13.36 6.79
N ALA A 139 -18.20 -13.07 7.24
CA ALA A 139 -17.93 -12.43 8.53
C ALA A 139 -18.48 -11.00 8.66
N GLN A 140 -18.74 -10.29 7.56
CA GLN A 140 -19.35 -8.94 7.59
C GLN A 140 -20.79 -8.95 8.13
N LYS A 141 -21.46 -10.11 8.13
CA LYS A 141 -22.87 -10.25 8.53
C LYS A 141 -23.05 -10.81 9.95
N THR A 142 -21.96 -11.05 10.68
CA THR A 142 -21.99 -11.71 12.00
C THR A 142 -21.69 -10.70 13.10
N GLU A 143 -22.41 -10.76 14.22
CA GLU A 143 -22.04 -10.03 15.45
C GLU A 143 -20.80 -10.65 16.10
N PHE A 144 -19.90 -9.83 16.67
CA PHE A 144 -18.61 -10.29 17.16
C PHE A 144 -18.58 -10.28 18.69
N GLN A 145 -18.47 -11.45 19.30
CA GLN A 145 -18.25 -11.55 20.74
C GLN A 145 -16.81 -11.17 21.10
N SER A 146 -16.66 -10.35 22.14
CA SER A 146 -15.34 -9.93 22.64
C SER A 146 -14.65 -11.10 23.34
N VAL A 147 -13.35 -11.31 23.06
CA VAL A 147 -12.53 -12.28 23.79
C VAL A 147 -12.20 -11.68 25.17
N GLN A 148 -12.46 -12.42 26.25
CA GLN A 148 -12.10 -12.04 27.63
C GLN A 148 -10.58 -12.03 27.84
#